data_AF-A0A942FDV1-F1
#
_entry.id   AF-A0A942FDV1-F1
#
_cell.length_a   1.000
_cell.length_b   1.000
_cell.length_c   1.000
_cell.angle_alpha   90.00
_cell.angle_beta   90.00
_cell.angle_gamma   90.00
#
_symmetry.space_group_name_H-M   'P 1'
#
loop_
_entity.id
_entity.type
_entity.pdbx_description
1 polymer ?
#
loop_
_entity_poly.entity_id
_entity_poly.type
_entity_poly.pdbx_seq_one_letter_code
_entity_poly.pdbx_strand_id
1 'polypeptide(L)'
;PVIMAAAQQWNKAFEPLGFINAVQIFEQSDTASWDAGDIRYNVLRWTSSPTPPFGGYGPSFVNPRTGEILGADIMLEYIFVTNRVHAEKLYESNSADHYCEAGNNLHNEMLMGMQMLRAAGASEIEMTKLIQQSLFYLVLHEMGHTLGLQHNMKASNLLSPEQLKNVAETDKNGVIGSVMDYPAINFNRVENQSVQYCQTAPGPYDLWAIEYGYSIAENDAEKETERLNKILSRSGEAVLTFGNDADDMRSPGKGIDPRVMINDLSSDAIQYGIDRIELIKKTMPGLMNKFGKEGESYQEITSNMSSLLSGYSGMLGIVSRYVGGVYVERVAPGSPNAKQPLTPVAYADQKRAMKMLAKYAFAPDAMDVPDALIPYLQKQRRGYNFFASTEDPKLHDMVENAQMGVLDHLLSKSVLLRLTDSREYGNQYSVGEMMNDLTIACFNEDLAGNVNSHRQILQINYVNYLIQIAGFKKPSTYDNIAMARATTQLLDIQRKLKAVTTGDKDTRDHRAYINQLIENAFKE
;
A
#
# COMPACT_ATOMS: atom_id res chain seq x y z
N PRO A 1 28.90 -9.66 2.96
CA PRO A 1 28.44 -10.82 2.16
C PRO A 1 27.04 -10.68 1.52
N VAL A 2 25.98 -10.42 2.30
CA VAL A 2 24.59 -10.34 1.78
C VAL A 2 24.41 -9.22 0.75
N ILE A 3 24.88 -8.01 1.05
CA ILE A 3 24.81 -6.83 0.15
C ILE A 3 25.52 -7.12 -1.18
N MET A 4 26.72 -7.68 -1.13
CA MET A 4 27.49 -8.09 -2.32
C MET A 4 26.72 -9.10 -3.16
N ALA A 5 26.17 -10.15 -2.53
CA ALA A 5 25.43 -11.19 -3.23
C ALA A 5 24.13 -10.67 -3.86
N ALA A 6 23.45 -9.73 -3.20
CA ALA A 6 22.27 -9.07 -3.72
C ALA A 6 22.58 -8.19 -4.93
N ALA A 7 23.61 -7.35 -4.82
CA ALA A 7 24.07 -6.48 -5.89
C ALA A 7 24.48 -7.28 -7.15
N GLN A 8 25.18 -8.38 -6.96
CA GLN A 8 25.59 -9.27 -8.05
C GLN A 8 24.42 -9.94 -8.78
N GLN A 9 23.20 -9.98 -8.22
CA GLN A 9 22.04 -10.51 -8.93
C GLN A 9 21.69 -9.69 -10.17
N TRP A 10 22.10 -8.41 -10.26
CA TRP A 10 21.95 -7.61 -11.48
C TRP A 10 22.67 -8.21 -12.69
N ASN A 11 23.71 -9.03 -12.51
CA ASN A 11 24.35 -9.73 -13.63
C ASN A 11 23.37 -10.59 -14.43
N LYS A 12 22.29 -11.09 -13.81
CA LYS A 12 21.23 -11.84 -14.53
C LYS A 12 20.55 -11.03 -15.64
N ALA A 13 20.52 -9.70 -15.54
CA ALA A 13 19.98 -8.81 -16.57
C ALA A 13 21.00 -8.52 -17.69
N PHE A 14 22.31 -8.57 -17.39
CA PHE A 14 23.39 -8.21 -18.30
C PHE A 14 24.00 -9.39 -19.06
N GLU A 15 24.08 -10.57 -18.43
CA GLU A 15 24.63 -11.79 -19.03
C GLU A 15 23.96 -12.18 -20.35
N PRO A 16 22.61 -12.16 -20.48
CA PRO A 16 21.94 -12.45 -21.75
C PRO A 16 22.28 -11.45 -22.87
N LEU A 17 22.75 -10.26 -22.53
CA LEU A 17 23.14 -9.20 -23.46
C LEU A 17 24.62 -9.31 -23.88
N GLY A 18 25.35 -10.31 -23.37
CA GLY A 18 26.75 -10.57 -23.70
C GLY A 18 27.77 -9.96 -22.73
N PHE A 19 27.33 -9.30 -21.66
CA PHE A 19 28.24 -8.75 -20.64
C PHE A 19 28.46 -9.76 -19.53
N ILE A 20 29.69 -10.23 -19.38
CA ILE A 20 30.07 -11.17 -18.31
C ILE A 20 30.58 -10.37 -17.11
N ASN A 21 30.02 -10.62 -15.93
CA ASN A 21 30.36 -9.91 -14.69
C ASN A 21 30.25 -8.38 -14.83
N ALA A 22 29.18 -7.89 -15.46
CA ALA A 22 28.92 -6.46 -15.62
C ALA A 22 28.90 -5.71 -14.28
N VAL A 23 28.37 -6.35 -13.24
CA VAL A 23 28.34 -5.81 -11.87
C VAL A 23 29.35 -6.56 -11.02
N GLN A 24 30.39 -5.85 -10.58
CA GLN A 24 31.40 -6.33 -9.65
C GLN A 24 31.40 -5.47 -8.39
N ILE A 25 31.41 -6.12 -7.23
CA ILE A 25 31.38 -5.46 -5.93
C ILE A 25 32.58 -5.93 -5.14
N PHE A 26 33.33 -4.97 -4.60
CA PHE A 26 34.52 -5.22 -3.79
C PHE A 26 34.31 -4.59 -2.41
N GLU A 27 34.82 -5.28 -1.38
CA GLU A 27 34.86 -4.71 -0.04
C GLU A 27 36.00 -3.69 0.03
N GLN A 28 35.70 -2.49 0.54
CA GLN A 28 36.72 -1.46 0.75
C GLN A 28 37.69 -1.95 1.84
N SER A 29 38.98 -2.03 1.51
CA SER A 29 40.01 -2.39 2.48
C SER A 29 40.13 -1.33 3.57
N ASP A 30 40.43 -1.75 4.81
CA ASP A 30 40.78 -0.86 5.92
C ASP A 30 41.98 0.05 5.62
N THR A 31 42.79 -0.31 4.62
CA THR A 31 43.96 0.46 4.16
C THR A 31 43.72 1.21 2.85
N ALA A 32 42.48 1.33 2.38
CA ALA A 32 42.16 2.06 1.15
C ALA A 32 42.60 3.53 1.28
N SER A 33 43.23 4.07 0.23
CA SER A 33 43.66 5.47 0.18
C SER A 33 42.57 6.43 -0.32
N TRP A 34 41.36 5.92 -0.57
CA TRP A 34 40.20 6.65 -1.04
C TRP A 34 39.07 6.46 -0.03
N ASP A 35 38.22 7.48 0.09
CA ASP A 35 37.05 7.46 0.96
C ASP A 35 35.75 7.43 0.14
N ALA A 36 34.64 7.21 0.83
CA ALA A 36 33.37 7.01 0.16
C ALA A 36 32.87 8.24 -0.64
N GLY A 37 33.37 9.45 -0.37
CA GLY A 37 33.05 10.65 -1.16
C GLY A 37 33.89 10.83 -2.43
N ASP A 38 34.80 9.91 -2.74
CA ASP A 38 35.64 9.97 -3.95
C ASP A 38 34.82 9.61 -5.20
N ILE A 39 34.60 10.62 -6.05
CA ILE A 39 33.80 10.54 -7.29
C ILE A 39 34.26 9.46 -8.29
N ARG A 40 35.49 8.94 -8.13
CA ARG A 40 36.02 7.88 -9.00
C ARG A 40 35.43 6.50 -8.69
N TYR A 41 34.76 6.35 -7.55
CA TYR A 41 34.22 5.08 -7.09
C TYR A 41 32.72 5.19 -6.87
N ASN A 42 31.99 4.15 -7.27
CA ASN A 42 30.61 3.95 -6.86
C ASN A 42 30.62 3.18 -5.54
N VAL A 43 29.86 3.64 -4.54
CA VAL A 43 29.95 3.09 -3.18
C VAL A 43 28.59 2.64 -2.67
N LEU A 44 28.54 1.42 -2.11
CA LEU A 44 27.45 0.93 -1.27
C LEU A 44 27.86 1.13 0.20
N ARG A 45 27.14 1.96 0.95
CA ARG A 45 27.47 2.32 2.33
C ARG A 45 26.42 1.77 3.29
N TRP A 46 26.87 1.08 4.32
CA TRP A 46 26.01 0.73 5.45
C TRP A 46 26.15 1.80 6.54
N THR A 47 25.07 2.51 6.85
CA THR A 47 25.06 3.61 7.81
C THR A 47 24.16 3.31 9.00
N SER A 48 24.35 4.02 10.11
CA SER A 48 23.48 3.91 11.28
C SER A 48 23.30 5.30 11.89
N SER A 49 22.33 6.03 11.37
CA SER A 49 22.00 7.37 11.83
C SER A 49 21.06 7.33 13.04
N PRO A 50 21.12 8.29 13.98
CA PRO A 50 20.16 8.37 15.09
C PRO A 50 18.71 8.62 14.63
N THR A 51 18.53 9.43 13.59
CA THR A 51 17.22 9.86 13.03
C THR A 51 17.29 9.89 11.49
N PRO A 52 17.42 8.74 10.81
CA PRO A 52 17.50 8.73 9.35
C PRO A 52 16.15 9.10 8.72
N PRO A 53 16.13 9.91 7.64
CA PRO A 53 14.90 10.20 6.90
C PRO A 53 14.47 9.05 5.96
N PHE A 54 15.35 8.10 5.66
CA PHE A 54 15.16 7.02 4.70
C PHE A 54 15.68 5.65 5.22
N GLY A 55 15.15 4.56 4.68
CA GLY A 55 15.67 3.19 4.94
C GLY A 55 16.79 2.77 3.95
N GLY A 56 16.78 3.38 2.76
CA GLY A 56 17.79 3.26 1.70
C GLY A 56 17.71 4.50 0.81
N TYR A 57 18.82 4.91 0.21
CA TYR A 57 18.89 6.07 -0.66
C TYR A 57 20.00 5.88 -1.71
N GLY A 58 19.65 5.90 -2.99
CA GLY A 58 20.58 5.72 -4.11
C GLY A 58 20.72 6.93 -5.04
N PRO A 59 21.27 8.08 -4.59
CA PRO A 59 21.57 9.20 -5.46
C PRO A 59 22.58 8.84 -6.54
N SER A 60 22.37 9.41 -7.71
CA SER A 60 23.32 9.40 -8.81
C SER A 60 23.59 10.82 -9.29
N PHE A 61 24.76 11.02 -9.89
CA PHE A 61 25.06 12.26 -10.60
C PHE A 61 25.29 11.95 -12.08
N VAL A 62 24.65 12.76 -12.91
CA VAL A 62 24.59 12.56 -14.36
C VAL A 62 25.36 13.64 -15.10
N ASN A 63 25.92 13.28 -16.24
CA ASN A 63 26.40 14.26 -17.20
C ASN A 63 25.17 15.02 -17.76
N PRO A 64 25.05 16.34 -17.53
CA PRO A 64 23.85 17.08 -17.92
C PRO A 64 23.67 17.22 -19.43
N ARG A 65 24.69 16.90 -20.23
CA ARG A 65 24.61 16.95 -21.71
C ARG A 65 24.19 15.63 -22.33
N THR A 66 24.62 14.51 -21.74
CA THR A 66 24.43 13.17 -22.32
C THR A 66 23.41 12.34 -21.55
N GLY A 67 23.12 12.71 -20.30
CA GLY A 67 22.30 11.90 -19.38
C GLY A 67 23.04 10.71 -18.77
N GLU A 68 24.31 10.50 -19.13
CA GLU A 68 25.13 9.39 -18.63
C GLU A 68 25.30 9.48 -17.10
N ILE A 69 24.99 8.41 -16.39
CA ILE A 69 25.27 8.29 -14.95
C ILE A 69 26.78 8.13 -14.77
N LEU A 70 27.42 9.17 -14.22
CA LEU A 70 28.87 9.21 -14.01
C LEU A 70 29.30 8.55 -12.70
N GLY A 71 28.37 8.51 -11.73
CA GLY A 71 28.53 7.71 -10.53
C GLY A 71 27.32 7.77 -9.62
N ALA A 72 27.33 6.90 -8.62
CA ALA A 72 26.25 6.74 -7.67
C ALA A 72 26.76 6.29 -6.28
N ASP A 73 26.04 6.75 -5.26
CA ASP A 73 26.37 6.54 -3.86
C ASP A 73 25.16 6.01 -3.11
N ILE A 74 25.05 4.69 -2.96
CA ILE A 74 23.92 4.08 -2.26
C ILE A 74 24.20 4.03 -0.77
N MET A 75 23.28 4.55 0.02
CA MET A 75 23.26 4.48 1.47
C MET A 75 22.16 3.54 1.94
N LEU A 76 22.49 2.60 2.81
CA LEU A 76 21.58 1.64 3.42
C LEU A 76 21.60 1.85 4.93
N GLU A 77 20.47 2.23 5.52
CA GLU A 77 20.40 2.61 6.93
C GLU A 77 20.09 1.41 7.84
N TYR A 78 20.86 1.24 8.91
CA TYR A 78 20.73 0.13 9.86
C TYR A 78 19.34 0.08 10.50
N ILE A 79 18.66 1.23 10.65
CA ILE A 79 17.30 1.29 11.21
C ILE A 79 16.35 0.33 10.47
N PHE A 80 16.56 0.13 9.16
CA PHE A 80 15.79 -0.73 8.28
C PHE A 80 15.62 -2.15 8.85
N VAL A 81 16.70 -2.75 9.37
CA VAL A 81 16.69 -4.13 9.90
C VAL A 81 16.34 -4.23 11.38
N THR A 82 16.19 -3.11 12.08
CA THR A 82 15.91 -3.11 13.52
C THR A 82 14.43 -3.11 13.82
N ASN A 83 14.02 -3.68 14.95
CA ASN A 83 12.63 -3.56 15.44
C ASN A 83 12.35 -2.19 16.10
N ARG A 84 13.12 -1.15 15.72
CA ARG A 84 12.93 0.19 16.26
C ARG A 84 11.80 0.84 15.47
N VAL A 85 10.60 0.78 16.03
CA VAL A 85 9.57 1.75 15.69
C VAL A 85 10.23 3.12 15.87
N HIS A 86 10.23 3.95 14.82
CA HIS A 86 10.53 5.37 15.00
C HIS A 86 9.51 5.89 16.00
N ALA A 87 9.88 5.94 17.27
CA ALA A 87 9.02 6.46 18.33
C ALA A 87 8.64 7.92 18.02
N GLU A 88 9.42 8.60 17.18
CA GLU A 88 9.13 9.91 16.60
C GLU A 88 8.10 9.88 15.46
N LYS A 89 7.90 8.81 14.68
CA LYS A 89 6.81 8.74 13.66
C LYS A 89 5.41 8.50 14.27
N LEU A 90 5.35 8.21 15.58
CA LEU A 90 4.13 8.34 16.39
C LEU A 90 3.82 9.82 16.73
N TYR A 91 4.72 10.73 16.38
CA TYR A 91 4.56 12.16 16.41
C TYR A 91 4.71 12.69 14.97
N GLU A 92 4.02 13.76 14.64
CA GLU A 92 3.92 14.28 13.28
C GLU A 92 5.28 14.56 12.63
N SER A 93 5.42 14.23 11.34
CA SER A 93 6.15 15.09 10.41
C SER A 93 5.62 14.91 8.99
N ASN A 94 4.77 15.85 8.57
CA ASN A 94 4.57 16.18 7.16
C ASN A 94 5.81 16.97 6.69
N SER A 95 6.80 16.27 6.14
CA SER A 95 7.82 16.91 5.29
C SER A 95 7.64 16.38 3.86
N ALA A 96 7.23 17.28 2.97
CA ALA A 96 6.98 17.03 1.57
C ALA A 96 8.27 17.13 0.74
N ASP A 97 9.28 16.33 1.08
CA ASP A 97 10.46 16.18 0.22
C ASP A 97 10.34 14.90 -0.61
N HIS A 98 10.66 14.98 -1.90
CA HIS A 98 10.61 13.88 -2.85
C HIS A 98 11.79 12.91 -2.68
N TYR A 99 11.85 12.17 -1.56
CA TYR A 99 12.81 11.08 -1.37
C TYR A 99 12.17 9.72 -1.68
N CYS A 100 13.01 8.73 -2.04
CA CYS A 100 12.58 7.33 -2.11
C CYS A 100 12.10 6.85 -0.73
N GLU A 101 10.89 6.31 -0.66
CA GLU A 101 10.29 5.79 0.59
C GLU A 101 10.23 4.25 0.61
N ALA A 102 10.84 3.55 -0.35
CA ALA A 102 10.80 2.09 -0.45
C ALA A 102 11.27 1.44 0.85
N GLY A 103 12.40 1.90 1.40
CA GLY A 103 12.96 1.39 2.65
C GLY A 103 12.06 1.64 3.87
N ASN A 104 11.34 2.76 3.91
CA ASN A 104 10.40 3.07 4.99
C ASN A 104 9.16 2.15 4.93
N ASN A 105 8.59 1.96 3.74
CA ASN A 105 7.44 1.07 3.54
C ASN A 105 7.79 -0.39 3.83
N LEU A 106 8.93 -0.86 3.28
CA LEU A 106 9.42 -2.20 3.53
C LEU A 106 9.75 -2.45 5.00
N HIS A 107 10.31 -1.46 5.71
CA HIS A 107 10.55 -1.58 7.15
C HIS A 107 9.23 -1.80 7.92
N ASN A 108 8.17 -1.05 7.62
CA ASN A 108 6.87 -1.25 8.25
C ASN A 108 6.31 -2.65 7.98
N GLU A 109 6.40 -3.13 6.73
CA GLU A 109 6.01 -4.49 6.37
C GLU A 109 6.87 -5.55 7.06
N MET A 110 8.18 -5.30 7.23
CA MET A 110 9.10 -6.18 7.94
C MET A 110 8.76 -6.27 9.43
N LEU A 111 8.44 -5.15 10.08
CA LEU A 111 8.01 -5.13 11.48
C LEU A 111 6.80 -6.05 11.65
N MET A 112 5.73 -5.79 10.88
CA MET A 112 4.53 -6.60 10.90
C MET A 112 4.84 -8.07 10.59
N GLY A 113 5.62 -8.31 9.54
CA GLY A 113 5.98 -9.64 9.09
C GLY A 113 6.74 -10.47 10.13
N MET A 114 7.75 -9.87 10.76
CA MET A 114 8.50 -10.49 11.85
C MET A 114 7.59 -10.83 13.03
N GLN A 115 6.63 -9.97 13.35
CA GLN A 115 5.69 -10.19 14.45
C GLN A 115 4.73 -11.33 14.12
N MET A 116 4.22 -11.39 12.89
CA MET A 116 3.37 -12.48 12.40
C MET A 116 4.11 -13.82 12.41
N LEU A 117 5.39 -13.83 11.99
CA LEU A 117 6.24 -15.02 12.05
C LEU A 117 6.47 -15.46 13.50
N ARG A 118 6.82 -14.54 14.40
CA ARG A 118 6.99 -14.84 15.83
C ARG A 118 5.69 -15.37 16.43
N ALA A 119 4.56 -14.72 16.19
CA ALA A 119 3.25 -15.15 16.65
C ALA A 119 2.91 -16.57 16.18
N ALA A 120 3.26 -16.89 14.92
CA ALA A 120 3.10 -18.23 14.35
C ALA A 120 4.13 -19.27 14.84
N GLY A 121 5.12 -18.88 15.67
CA GLY A 121 6.16 -19.80 16.13
C GLY A 121 7.20 -20.16 15.09
N ALA A 122 7.42 -19.28 14.10
CA ALA A 122 8.46 -19.44 13.09
C ALA A 122 9.84 -19.64 13.71
N SER A 123 10.66 -20.46 13.04
CA SER A 123 12.05 -20.69 13.45
C SER A 123 12.93 -19.47 13.23
N GLU A 124 14.09 -19.43 13.90
CA GLU A 124 15.11 -18.41 13.60
C GLU A 124 15.54 -18.43 12.14
N ILE A 125 15.61 -19.60 11.51
CA ILE A 125 15.95 -19.76 10.10
C ILE A 125 14.92 -19.03 9.21
N GLU A 126 13.64 -19.18 9.51
CA GLU A 126 12.55 -18.54 8.76
C GLU A 126 12.58 -17.00 8.95
N MET A 127 12.85 -16.54 10.17
CA MET A 127 13.04 -15.11 10.44
C MET A 127 14.27 -14.53 9.74
N THR A 128 15.40 -15.25 9.74
CA THR A 128 16.62 -14.86 9.02
C THR A 128 16.37 -14.81 7.51
N LYS A 129 15.58 -15.75 6.96
CA LYS A 129 15.20 -15.74 5.54
C LYS A 129 14.44 -14.47 5.19
N LEU A 130 13.45 -14.03 5.99
CA LEU A 130 12.75 -12.77 5.77
C LEU A 130 13.71 -11.57 5.74
N ILE A 131 14.61 -11.46 6.73
CA ILE A 131 15.59 -10.36 6.82
C ILE A 131 16.56 -10.38 5.62
N GLN A 132 17.03 -11.56 5.23
CA GLN A 132 17.93 -11.67 4.10
C GLN A 132 17.24 -11.27 2.79
N GLN A 133 16.01 -11.73 2.55
CA GLN A 133 15.27 -11.42 1.33
C GLN A 133 14.91 -9.93 1.25
N SER A 134 14.56 -9.30 2.37
CA SER A 134 14.27 -7.87 2.39
C SER A 134 15.52 -7.01 2.13
N LEU A 135 16.68 -7.42 2.64
CA LEU A 135 17.97 -6.80 2.31
C LEU A 135 18.31 -6.96 0.82
N PHE A 136 18.06 -8.15 0.25
CA PHE A 136 18.25 -8.37 -1.17
C PHE A 136 17.42 -7.40 -2.00
N TYR A 137 16.13 -7.32 -1.69
CA TYR A 137 15.21 -6.42 -2.37
C TYR A 137 15.67 -4.95 -2.25
N LEU A 138 16.02 -4.47 -1.05
CA LEU A 138 16.40 -3.08 -0.85
C LEU A 138 17.66 -2.71 -1.65
N VAL A 139 18.70 -3.57 -1.60
CA VAL A 139 19.92 -3.35 -2.39
C VAL A 139 19.62 -3.34 -3.88
N LEU A 140 18.77 -4.26 -4.36
CA LEU A 140 18.36 -4.33 -5.76
C LEU A 140 17.61 -3.07 -6.20
N HIS A 141 16.69 -2.57 -5.38
CA HIS A 141 15.90 -1.37 -5.63
C HIS A 141 16.80 -0.13 -5.78
N GLU A 142 17.67 0.11 -4.80
CA GLU A 142 18.57 1.27 -4.86
C GLU A 142 19.55 1.17 -6.04
N MET A 143 20.04 -0.03 -6.35
CA MET A 143 20.87 -0.24 -7.54
C MET A 143 20.10 -0.02 -8.84
N GLY A 144 18.81 -0.34 -8.90
CA GLY A 144 17.97 -0.05 -10.05
C GLY A 144 17.93 1.45 -10.38
N HIS A 145 17.86 2.32 -9.36
CA HIS A 145 18.01 3.77 -9.57
C HIS A 145 19.36 4.15 -10.16
N THR A 146 20.45 3.52 -9.71
CA THR A 146 21.80 3.75 -10.26
C THR A 146 21.98 3.21 -11.69
N LEU A 147 21.07 2.35 -12.13
CA LEU A 147 20.95 1.87 -13.50
C LEU A 147 19.92 2.67 -14.32
N GLY A 148 19.42 3.78 -13.78
CA GLY A 148 18.49 4.68 -14.47
C GLY A 148 17.03 4.25 -14.44
N LEU A 149 16.67 3.25 -13.63
CA LEU A 149 15.29 2.80 -13.51
C LEU A 149 14.48 3.72 -12.57
N GLN A 150 13.27 4.05 -13.01
CA GLN A 150 12.27 4.74 -12.21
C GLN A 150 11.49 3.74 -11.36
N HIS A 151 10.78 4.25 -10.35
CA HIS A 151 9.82 3.42 -9.63
C HIS A 151 8.79 2.79 -10.57
N ASN A 152 8.33 1.60 -10.23
CA ASN A 152 7.28 0.87 -10.94
C ASN A 152 6.31 0.23 -9.94
N MET A 153 5.43 1.03 -9.36
CA MET A 153 4.39 0.64 -8.40
C MET A 153 3.26 -0.23 -9.00
N LYS A 154 3.42 -0.72 -10.23
CA LYS A 154 2.45 -1.59 -10.90
C LYS A 154 2.89 -3.04 -10.98
N ALA A 155 4.16 -3.31 -10.68
CA ALA A 155 4.80 -4.60 -10.87
C ALA A 155 4.35 -5.66 -9.84
N SER A 156 3.71 -5.27 -8.75
CA SER A 156 3.10 -6.09 -7.71
C SER A 156 1.94 -6.95 -8.24
N ASN A 157 1.45 -6.64 -9.45
CA ASN A 157 0.38 -7.33 -10.14
C ASN A 157 0.85 -8.58 -10.93
N LEU A 158 2.08 -9.05 -10.72
CA LEU A 158 2.65 -10.17 -11.48
C LEU A 158 1.95 -11.51 -11.22
N LEU A 159 1.68 -11.85 -9.96
CA LEU A 159 1.20 -13.17 -9.54
C LEU A 159 -0.16 -13.09 -8.85
N SER A 160 -1.00 -14.10 -9.04
CA SER A 160 -2.25 -14.26 -8.27
C SER A 160 -1.99 -14.67 -6.81
N PRO A 161 -2.98 -14.55 -5.90
CA PRO A 161 -2.84 -14.99 -4.51
C PRO A 161 -2.45 -16.48 -4.38
N GLU A 162 -2.95 -17.32 -5.29
CA GLU A 162 -2.65 -18.75 -5.33
C GLU A 162 -1.21 -19.01 -5.79
N GLN A 163 -0.71 -18.25 -6.77
CA GLN A 163 0.67 -18.34 -7.23
C GLN A 163 1.66 -17.88 -6.16
N LEU A 164 1.33 -16.84 -5.39
CA LEU A 164 2.17 -16.35 -4.28
C LEU A 164 2.38 -17.38 -3.16
N LYS A 165 1.46 -18.35 -3.02
CA LYS A 165 1.58 -19.49 -2.08
C LYS A 165 2.59 -20.54 -2.58
N ASN A 166 2.93 -20.55 -3.87
CA ASN A 166 3.73 -21.59 -4.49
C ASN A 166 5.19 -21.13 -4.69
N VAL A 167 6.09 -21.67 -3.87
CA VAL A 167 7.53 -21.33 -3.93
C VAL A 167 8.15 -21.65 -5.29
N ALA A 168 7.74 -22.72 -5.96
CA ALA A 168 8.27 -23.05 -7.29
C ALA A 168 7.88 -21.98 -8.33
N GLU A 169 6.72 -21.35 -8.17
CA GLU A 169 6.27 -20.26 -9.03
C GLU A 169 7.04 -18.96 -8.72
N THR A 170 7.20 -18.62 -7.43
CA THR A 170 7.93 -17.42 -7.03
C THR A 170 9.43 -17.52 -7.33
N ASP A 171 10.03 -18.71 -7.19
CA ASP A 171 11.43 -18.94 -7.55
C ASP A 171 11.67 -18.78 -9.07
N LYS A 172 10.67 -19.15 -9.89
CA LYS A 172 10.74 -19.06 -11.35
C LYS A 172 10.51 -17.64 -11.85
N ASN A 173 9.48 -16.96 -11.36
CA ASN A 173 9.01 -15.70 -11.93
C ASN A 173 9.40 -14.47 -11.08
N GLY A 174 9.85 -14.66 -9.85
CA GLY A 174 9.86 -13.62 -8.82
C GLY A 174 8.48 -13.45 -8.16
N VAL A 175 8.43 -12.62 -7.12
CA VAL A 175 7.18 -12.21 -6.45
C VAL A 175 6.57 -10.94 -7.08
N ILE A 176 7.38 -10.14 -7.77
CA ILE A 176 6.99 -8.89 -8.44
C ILE A 176 7.69 -8.77 -9.80
N GLY A 177 7.08 -8.00 -10.71
CA GLY A 177 7.61 -7.78 -12.06
C GLY A 177 8.89 -6.92 -12.11
N SER A 178 9.13 -6.09 -11.10
CA SER A 178 10.24 -5.13 -11.03
C SER A 178 10.64 -4.91 -9.58
N VAL A 179 11.94 -4.86 -9.29
CA VAL A 179 12.46 -4.46 -7.98
C VAL A 179 12.19 -2.99 -7.65
N MET A 180 11.73 -2.21 -8.63
CA MET A 180 11.40 -0.79 -8.49
C MET A 180 9.98 -0.52 -7.97
N ASP A 181 9.19 -1.56 -7.70
CA ASP A 181 7.91 -1.44 -6.98
C ASP A 181 8.12 -1.12 -5.50
N TYR A 182 7.05 -0.84 -4.74
CA TYR A 182 6.97 -0.75 -3.27
C TYR A 182 5.92 -1.78 -2.76
N PRO A 183 6.13 -3.10 -2.90
CA PRO A 183 5.10 -4.09 -2.67
C PRO A 183 4.95 -4.45 -1.19
N ALA A 184 3.82 -5.07 -0.83
CA ALA A 184 3.71 -5.76 0.46
C ALA A 184 4.68 -6.95 0.53
N ILE A 185 5.03 -7.36 1.75
CA ILE A 185 5.77 -8.61 1.95
C ILE A 185 4.81 -9.78 1.77
N ASN A 186 5.25 -10.80 1.03
CA ASN A 186 4.44 -11.99 0.77
C ASN A 186 4.26 -12.81 2.06
N PHE A 187 3.05 -12.78 2.61
CA PHE A 187 2.61 -13.66 3.69
C PHE A 187 1.43 -14.55 3.27
N ASN A 188 1.15 -14.64 1.98
CA ASN A 188 0.15 -15.53 1.43
C ASN A 188 0.70 -16.95 1.43
N ARG A 189 0.61 -17.61 2.59
CA ARG A 189 1.15 -18.94 2.83
C ARG A 189 0.07 -19.92 3.26
N VAL A 190 0.30 -21.19 2.97
CA VAL A 190 -0.37 -22.29 3.66
C VAL A 190 0.23 -22.42 5.06
N GLU A 191 -0.60 -22.77 6.04
CA GLU A 191 -0.16 -22.95 7.42
C GLU A 191 1.04 -23.92 7.49
N ASN A 192 2.09 -23.54 8.23
CA ASN A 192 3.36 -24.26 8.35
C ASN A 192 4.19 -24.43 7.06
N GLN A 193 3.92 -23.65 6.01
CA GLN A 193 4.77 -23.59 4.82
C GLN A 193 5.45 -22.22 4.69
N SER A 194 6.74 -22.24 4.35
CA SER A 194 7.48 -21.01 4.02
C SER A 194 7.17 -20.60 2.59
N VAL A 195 7.12 -19.30 2.36
CA VAL A 195 7.02 -18.68 1.03
C VAL A 195 8.32 -17.93 0.71
N GLN A 196 8.44 -17.41 -0.51
CA GLN A 196 9.37 -16.32 -0.78
C GLN A 196 8.73 -15.02 -0.33
N TYR A 197 9.31 -14.35 0.67
CA TYR A 197 8.78 -13.14 1.29
C TYR A 197 9.01 -11.88 0.44
N CYS A 198 10.20 -11.77 -0.17
CA CYS A 198 10.59 -10.61 -0.98
C CYS A 198 11.30 -11.04 -2.27
N GLN A 199 11.33 -10.13 -3.24
CA GLN A 199 12.07 -10.31 -4.49
C GLN A 199 13.57 -10.37 -4.22
N THR A 200 14.28 -11.33 -4.83
CA THR A 200 15.72 -11.53 -4.60
C THR A 200 16.56 -11.47 -5.87
N ALA A 201 15.99 -11.00 -6.98
CA ALA A 201 16.69 -10.77 -8.24
C ALA A 201 15.90 -9.74 -9.07
N PRO A 202 16.48 -9.10 -10.10
CA PRO A 202 15.71 -8.30 -11.04
C PRO A 202 14.53 -9.09 -11.62
N GLY A 203 13.36 -8.46 -11.70
CA GLY A 203 12.14 -9.05 -12.25
C GLY A 203 12.01 -8.86 -13.77
N PRO A 204 11.05 -9.53 -14.43
CA PRO A 204 10.88 -9.48 -15.89
C PRO A 204 10.93 -8.07 -16.52
N TYR A 205 10.32 -7.07 -15.87
CA TYR A 205 10.37 -5.68 -16.32
C TYR A 205 11.78 -5.09 -16.25
N ASP A 206 12.50 -5.37 -15.16
CA ASP A 206 13.87 -4.88 -14.98
C ASP A 206 14.80 -5.44 -16.07
N LEU A 207 14.69 -6.74 -16.37
CA LEU A 207 15.48 -7.36 -17.43
C LEU A 207 15.19 -6.70 -18.79
N TRP A 208 13.93 -6.41 -19.09
CA TRP A 208 13.52 -5.76 -20.32
C TRP A 208 13.97 -4.29 -20.40
N ALA A 209 13.90 -3.55 -19.29
CA ALA A 209 14.38 -2.18 -19.22
C ALA A 209 15.91 -2.10 -19.38
N ILE A 210 16.65 -3.04 -18.79
CA ILE A 210 18.10 -3.15 -18.99
C ILE A 210 18.44 -3.57 -20.42
N GLU A 211 17.69 -4.50 -21.02
CA GLU A 211 17.82 -4.84 -22.44
C GLU A 211 17.67 -3.59 -23.30
N TYR A 212 16.64 -2.77 -23.07
CA TYR A 212 16.45 -1.53 -23.80
C TYR A 212 17.59 -0.52 -23.60
N GLY A 213 18.01 -0.30 -22.35
CA GLY A 213 18.97 0.76 -21.99
C GLY A 213 20.45 0.42 -22.19
N TYR A 214 20.81 -0.86 -22.15
CA TYR A 214 22.22 -1.28 -22.04
C TYR A 214 22.67 -2.30 -23.09
N SER A 215 21.78 -2.87 -23.90
CA SER A 215 22.21 -3.75 -24.99
C SER A 215 22.98 -2.98 -26.06
N ILE A 216 23.86 -3.70 -26.79
CA ILE A 216 24.75 -3.10 -27.79
C ILE A 216 23.92 -2.56 -28.95
N ALA A 217 24.08 -1.27 -29.26
CA ALA A 217 23.44 -0.61 -30.38
C ALA A 217 24.00 -1.08 -31.73
N GLU A 218 23.16 -1.09 -32.75
CA GLU A 218 23.58 -1.28 -34.13
C GLU A 218 24.29 -0.03 -34.65
N ASN A 219 25.34 -0.23 -35.44
CA ASN A 219 26.06 0.89 -36.07
C ASN A 219 25.23 1.58 -37.18
N ASP A 220 24.27 0.86 -37.75
CA ASP A 220 23.37 1.35 -38.79
C ASP A 220 22.08 1.89 -38.16
N ALA A 221 21.70 3.11 -38.52
CA ALA A 221 20.57 3.80 -37.87
C ALA A 221 19.21 3.14 -38.15
N GLU A 222 19.01 2.55 -39.32
CA GLU A 222 17.76 1.86 -39.65
C GLU A 222 17.66 0.54 -38.88
N LYS A 223 18.75 -0.23 -38.82
CA LYS A 223 18.83 -1.45 -38.01
C LYS A 223 18.69 -1.18 -36.52
N GLU A 224 19.27 -0.09 -36.02
CA GLU A 224 19.11 0.30 -34.62
C GLU A 224 17.65 0.63 -34.30
N THR A 225 16.98 1.35 -35.20
CA THR A 225 15.55 1.64 -35.07
C THR A 225 14.72 0.37 -35.06
N GLU A 226 15.01 -0.59 -35.95
CA GLU A 226 14.32 -1.89 -35.98
C GLU A 226 14.55 -2.68 -34.69
N ARG A 227 15.80 -2.72 -34.20
CA ARG A 227 16.18 -3.39 -32.96
C ARG A 227 15.43 -2.81 -31.75
N LEU A 228 15.42 -1.49 -31.60
CA LEU A 228 14.70 -0.81 -30.51
C LEU A 228 13.19 -1.04 -30.61
N ASN A 229 12.61 -0.95 -31.81
CA ASN A 229 11.19 -1.22 -32.01
C ASN A 229 10.82 -2.67 -31.63
N LYS A 230 11.69 -3.63 -31.93
CA LYS A 230 11.49 -5.03 -31.51
C LYS A 230 11.44 -5.16 -30.00
N ILE A 231 12.37 -4.52 -29.27
CA ILE A 231 12.37 -4.52 -27.80
C ILE A 231 11.10 -3.84 -27.28
N LEU A 232 10.77 -2.64 -27.79
CA LEU A 232 9.63 -1.83 -27.33
C LEU A 232 8.26 -2.46 -27.64
N SER A 233 8.16 -3.29 -28.69
CA SER A 233 6.92 -3.99 -29.06
C SER A 233 6.37 -4.92 -27.95
N ARG A 234 7.23 -5.28 -27.00
CA ARG A 234 6.90 -6.11 -25.83
C ARG A 234 6.17 -5.34 -24.73
N SER A 235 6.08 -4.02 -24.80
CA SER A 235 5.45 -3.15 -23.77
C SER A 235 3.99 -3.51 -23.43
N GLY A 236 3.29 -4.28 -24.27
CA GLY A 236 1.95 -4.80 -23.98
C GLY A 236 1.91 -6.13 -23.21
N GLU A 237 3.05 -6.77 -22.96
CA GLU A 237 3.14 -8.00 -22.15
C GLU A 237 2.75 -7.71 -20.69
N ALA A 238 1.89 -8.54 -20.08
CA ALA A 238 1.40 -8.31 -18.73
C ALA A 238 2.51 -8.25 -17.67
N VAL A 239 3.58 -9.04 -17.85
CA VAL A 239 4.74 -9.10 -16.94
C VAL A 239 5.64 -7.86 -17.04
N LEU A 240 5.45 -7.03 -18.06
CA LEU A 240 6.21 -5.80 -18.32
C LEU A 240 5.39 -4.53 -18.03
N THR A 241 4.35 -4.66 -17.20
CA THR A 241 3.50 -3.52 -16.85
C THR A 241 4.29 -2.44 -16.13
N PHE A 242 3.88 -1.19 -16.33
CA PHE A 242 4.56 -0.01 -15.78
C PHE A 242 3.56 1.02 -15.27
N GLY A 243 3.83 1.56 -14.08
CA GLY A 243 3.20 2.74 -13.52
C GLY A 243 4.08 3.30 -12.41
N ASN A 244 4.43 4.57 -12.48
CA ASN A 244 5.35 5.22 -11.55
C ASN A 244 4.62 6.25 -10.67
N ASP A 245 5.39 7.08 -9.97
CA ASP A 245 4.91 8.12 -9.04
C ASP A 245 3.84 9.06 -9.63
N ALA A 246 3.84 9.27 -10.95
CA ALA A 246 2.86 10.14 -11.61
C ALA A 246 1.45 9.53 -11.66
N ASP A 247 1.36 8.20 -11.62
CA ASP A 247 0.10 7.44 -11.65
C ASP A 247 -0.33 6.92 -10.28
N ASP A 248 0.50 7.12 -9.25
CA ASP A 248 0.34 6.59 -7.90
C ASP A 248 -1.02 6.97 -7.28
N MET A 249 -1.75 5.93 -6.89
CA MET A 249 -3.11 6.02 -6.36
C MET A 249 -3.18 5.95 -4.82
N ARG A 250 -2.04 6.01 -4.10
CA ARG A 250 -1.98 5.82 -2.63
C ARG A 250 -2.85 6.82 -1.87
N SER A 251 -2.97 8.05 -2.34
CA SER A 251 -3.75 9.11 -1.69
C SER A 251 -5.22 9.12 -2.16
N PRO A 252 -6.19 9.36 -1.27
CA PRO A 252 -7.60 9.49 -1.66
C PRO A 252 -7.83 10.49 -2.81
N GLY A 253 -8.63 10.10 -3.80
CA GLY A 253 -8.95 10.95 -4.96
C GLY A 253 -7.81 11.26 -5.94
N LYS A 254 -6.60 10.74 -5.73
CA LYS A 254 -5.45 10.82 -6.65
C LYS A 254 -5.36 9.56 -7.50
N GLY A 255 -4.67 9.66 -8.65
CA GLY A 255 -4.55 8.57 -9.62
C GLY A 255 -5.91 8.07 -10.15
N ILE A 256 -5.85 7.14 -11.11
CA ILE A 256 -7.05 6.45 -11.59
C ILE A 256 -6.88 4.93 -11.69
N ASP A 257 -5.66 4.41 -11.87
CA ASP A 257 -5.39 2.97 -12.02
C ASP A 257 -5.11 2.34 -10.65
N PRO A 258 -6.00 1.50 -10.10
CA PRO A 258 -5.84 0.92 -8.76
C PRO A 258 -4.71 -0.11 -8.68
N ARG A 259 -4.07 -0.44 -9.81
CA ARG A 259 -2.89 -1.30 -9.87
C ARG A 259 -1.59 -0.54 -9.63
N VAL A 260 -1.61 0.81 -9.65
CA VAL A 260 -0.45 1.63 -9.33
C VAL A 260 -0.56 2.04 -7.87
N MET A 261 -0.10 1.15 -7.00
CA MET A 261 -0.28 1.24 -5.55
C MET A 261 1.00 0.84 -4.84
N ILE A 262 1.10 1.23 -3.57
CA ILE A 262 2.15 0.75 -2.68
C ILE A 262 1.54 -0.19 -1.64
N ASN A 263 2.37 -1.07 -1.10
CA ASN A 263 2.02 -2.07 -0.10
C ASN A 263 0.91 -3.03 -0.57
N ASP A 264 0.72 -3.21 -1.89
CA ASP A 264 -0.08 -4.28 -2.47
C ASP A 264 0.83 -5.38 -3.04
N LEU A 265 0.27 -6.57 -3.29
CA LEU A 265 1.03 -7.70 -3.83
C LEU A 265 0.07 -8.76 -4.38
N SER A 266 -0.51 -8.55 -5.57
CA SER A 266 -1.23 -9.59 -6.31
C SER A 266 -1.86 -9.01 -7.59
N SER A 267 -2.05 -9.85 -8.62
CA SER A 267 -2.95 -9.56 -9.76
C SER A 267 -4.44 -9.51 -9.40
N ASP A 268 -4.79 -9.99 -8.21
CA ASP A 268 -6.09 -9.83 -7.54
C ASP A 268 -5.87 -9.23 -6.14
N ALA A 269 -5.67 -7.91 -6.08
CA ALA A 269 -5.40 -7.20 -4.83
C ALA A 269 -6.61 -7.20 -3.89
N ILE A 270 -7.84 -7.37 -4.40
CA ILE A 270 -9.05 -7.47 -3.57
C ILE A 270 -9.01 -8.75 -2.75
N GLN A 271 -8.76 -9.90 -3.39
CA GLN A 271 -8.64 -11.18 -2.67
C GLN A 271 -7.41 -11.20 -1.77
N TYR A 272 -6.28 -10.65 -2.22
CA TYR A 272 -5.08 -10.55 -1.39
C TYR A 272 -5.33 -9.73 -0.11
N GLY A 273 -6.02 -8.59 -0.22
CA GLY A 273 -6.40 -7.77 0.93
C GLY A 273 -7.30 -8.50 1.93
N ILE A 274 -8.24 -9.32 1.43
CA ILE A 274 -9.08 -10.19 2.27
C ILE A 274 -8.21 -11.20 3.02
N ASP A 275 -7.34 -11.93 2.32
CA ASP A 275 -6.46 -12.95 2.91
C ASP A 275 -5.56 -12.34 4.00
N ARG A 276 -5.02 -11.14 3.76
CA ARG A 276 -4.19 -10.39 4.71
C ARG A 276 -4.96 -9.96 5.95
N ILE A 277 -6.17 -9.40 5.78
CA ILE A 277 -7.03 -9.03 6.90
C ILE A 277 -7.40 -10.25 7.75
N GLU A 278 -7.77 -11.37 7.12
CA GLU A 278 -8.11 -12.59 7.86
C GLU A 278 -6.90 -13.16 8.62
N LEU A 279 -5.71 -13.10 8.03
CA LEU A 279 -4.48 -13.50 8.70
C LEU A 279 -4.15 -12.60 9.90
N ILE A 280 -4.36 -11.29 9.79
CA ILE A 280 -4.23 -10.33 10.89
C ILE A 280 -5.22 -10.68 12.01
N LYS A 281 -6.50 -10.89 11.68
CA LYS A 281 -7.54 -11.30 12.64
C LYS A 281 -7.20 -12.61 13.36
N LYS A 282 -6.65 -13.59 12.65
CA LYS A 282 -6.17 -14.85 13.25
C LYS A 282 -4.98 -14.65 14.20
N THR A 283 -4.16 -13.62 13.96
CA THR A 283 -2.93 -13.36 14.73
C THR A 283 -3.20 -12.62 16.04
N MET A 284 -4.13 -11.65 16.05
CA MET A 284 -4.38 -10.76 17.20
C MET A 284 -4.63 -11.50 18.55
N PRO A 285 -5.43 -12.58 18.63
CA PRO A 285 -5.71 -13.24 19.91
C PRO A 285 -4.47 -13.88 20.57
N GLY A 286 -3.45 -14.24 19.78
CA GLY A 286 -2.23 -14.89 20.26
C GLY A 286 -1.18 -13.93 20.82
N LEU A 287 -1.36 -12.61 20.67
CA LEU A 287 -0.33 -11.62 21.03
C LEU A 287 0.05 -11.67 22.50
N MET A 288 -0.93 -11.77 23.40
CA MET A 288 -0.67 -11.85 24.84
C MET A 288 0.22 -13.04 25.18
N ASN A 289 -0.14 -14.23 24.69
CA ASN A 289 0.61 -15.45 24.98
C ASN A 289 2.03 -15.44 24.41
N LYS A 290 2.25 -14.73 23.29
CA LYS A 290 3.54 -14.71 22.61
C LYS A 290 4.49 -13.64 23.16
N PHE A 291 3.95 -12.48 23.52
CA PHE A 291 4.74 -11.28 23.83
C PHE A 291 4.55 -10.78 25.26
N GLY A 292 3.57 -11.30 26.02
CA GLY A 292 3.39 -11.03 27.44
C GLY A 292 4.35 -11.86 28.29
N LYS A 293 5.60 -11.40 28.42
CA LYS A 293 6.62 -12.06 29.23
C LYS A 293 6.67 -11.51 30.66
N GLU A 294 6.92 -12.39 31.61
CA GLU A 294 7.07 -12.02 33.01
C GLU A 294 8.25 -11.05 33.21
N GLY A 295 8.01 -9.95 33.94
CA GLY A 295 9.01 -8.92 34.23
C GLY A 295 9.27 -7.92 33.09
N GLU A 296 8.65 -8.09 31.92
CA GLU A 296 8.76 -7.16 30.79
C GLU A 296 7.56 -6.19 30.70
N SER A 297 7.73 -5.08 29.96
CA SER A 297 6.65 -4.12 29.72
C SER A 297 5.69 -4.59 28.63
N TYR A 298 4.43 -4.15 28.68
CA TYR A 298 3.44 -4.41 27.61
C TYR A 298 3.68 -3.64 26.30
N GLN A 299 4.76 -2.85 26.19
CA GLN A 299 5.07 -2.06 24.99
C GLN A 299 5.14 -2.93 23.72
N GLU A 300 5.71 -4.15 23.80
CA GLU A 300 5.81 -5.03 22.63
C GLU A 300 4.43 -5.46 22.14
N ILE A 301 3.49 -5.77 23.05
CA ILE A 301 2.10 -6.10 22.71
C ILE A 301 1.44 -4.91 22.00
N THR A 302 1.55 -3.71 22.59
CA THR A 302 0.97 -2.49 22.04
C THR A 302 1.52 -2.16 20.66
N SER A 303 2.85 -2.24 20.47
CA SER A 303 3.49 -2.00 19.18
C SER A 303 3.05 -3.01 18.12
N ASN A 304 2.94 -4.29 18.47
CA ASN A 304 2.52 -5.34 17.54
C ASN A 304 1.04 -5.18 17.16
N MET A 305 0.18 -4.83 18.13
CA MET A 305 -1.24 -4.54 17.89
C MET A 305 -1.41 -3.35 16.94
N SER A 306 -0.70 -2.23 17.19
CA SER A 306 -0.74 -1.07 16.30
C SER A 306 -0.25 -1.38 14.88
N SER A 307 0.82 -2.17 14.74
CA SER A 307 1.35 -2.57 13.43
C SER A 307 0.35 -3.43 12.65
N LEU A 308 -0.30 -4.40 13.31
CA LEU A 308 -1.32 -5.24 12.69
C LEU A 308 -2.55 -4.43 12.24
N LEU A 309 -3.05 -3.50 13.06
CA LEU A 309 -4.17 -2.64 12.68
C LEU A 309 -3.81 -1.65 11.57
N SER A 310 -2.56 -1.17 11.55
CA SER A 310 -2.07 -0.36 10.44
C SER A 310 -2.06 -1.16 9.12
N GLY A 311 -1.57 -2.41 9.14
CA GLY A 311 -1.64 -3.31 7.99
C GLY A 311 -3.09 -3.60 7.54
N TYR A 312 -4.01 -3.79 8.50
CA TYR A 312 -5.44 -3.96 8.22
C TYR A 312 -5.98 -2.72 7.50
N SER A 313 -5.77 -1.53 8.05
CA SER A 313 -6.21 -0.26 7.47
C SER A 313 -5.61 -0.03 6.08
N GLY A 314 -4.35 -0.41 5.87
CA GLY A 314 -3.69 -0.35 4.57
C GLY A 314 -4.43 -1.15 3.50
N MET A 315 -4.85 -2.38 3.82
CA MET A 315 -5.63 -3.23 2.90
C MET A 315 -7.00 -2.63 2.57
N LEU A 316 -7.68 -1.99 3.54
CA LEU A 316 -8.92 -1.25 3.27
C LEU A 316 -8.68 -0.11 2.28
N GLY A 317 -7.60 0.64 2.48
CA GLY A 317 -7.17 1.73 1.60
C GLY A 317 -6.95 1.24 0.17
N ILE A 318 -6.17 0.17 -0.02
CA ILE A 318 -5.89 -0.44 -1.33
C ILE A 318 -7.18 -0.89 -2.02
N VAL A 319 -8.03 -1.66 -1.34
CA VAL A 319 -9.26 -2.20 -1.94
C VAL A 319 -10.26 -1.09 -2.30
N SER A 320 -10.29 0.01 -1.54
CA SER A 320 -11.15 1.14 -1.89
C SER A 320 -10.84 1.76 -3.26
N ARG A 321 -9.60 1.66 -3.76
CA ARG A 321 -9.19 2.21 -5.06
C ARG A 321 -9.86 1.52 -6.25
N TYR A 322 -10.30 0.28 -6.06
CA TYR A 322 -11.01 -0.47 -7.10
C TYR A 322 -12.41 0.09 -7.35
N VAL A 323 -13.04 0.77 -6.38
CA VAL A 323 -14.35 1.42 -6.59
C VAL A 323 -14.15 2.72 -7.36
N GLY A 324 -14.68 2.78 -8.57
CA GLY A 324 -14.46 3.89 -9.49
C GLY A 324 -13.05 3.96 -10.06
N GLY A 325 -12.25 2.90 -9.99
CA GLY A 325 -10.95 2.82 -10.65
C GLY A 325 -11.06 2.67 -12.18
N VAL A 326 -9.99 3.05 -12.89
CA VAL A 326 -9.85 2.94 -14.34
C VAL A 326 -8.44 2.43 -14.66
N TYR A 327 -8.36 1.25 -15.25
CA TYR A 327 -7.11 0.69 -15.75
C TYR A 327 -6.57 1.53 -16.91
N VAL A 328 -5.29 1.90 -16.82
CA VAL A 328 -4.58 2.67 -17.85
C VAL A 328 -3.55 1.77 -18.54
N GLU A 329 -3.60 1.74 -19.87
CA GLU A 329 -2.66 1.01 -20.72
C GLU A 329 -2.04 1.99 -21.73
N ARG A 330 -0.71 1.99 -21.84
CA ARG A 330 0.05 2.91 -22.70
C ARG A 330 0.74 2.18 -23.86
N VAL A 331 0.04 1.21 -24.43
CA VAL A 331 0.53 0.43 -25.57
C VAL A 331 0.21 1.16 -26.87
N ALA A 332 1.20 1.29 -27.75
CA ALA A 332 1.01 1.99 -29.03
C ALA A 332 -0.01 1.27 -29.94
N PRO A 333 -0.85 2.00 -30.70
CA PRO A 333 -1.79 1.40 -31.64
C PRO A 333 -1.10 0.43 -32.62
N GLY A 334 -1.68 -0.75 -32.81
CA GLY A 334 -1.14 -1.78 -33.71
C GLY A 334 -0.02 -2.64 -33.11
N SER A 335 0.42 -2.38 -31.88
CA SER A 335 1.37 -3.25 -31.19
C SER A 335 0.76 -4.61 -30.84
N PRO A 336 1.57 -5.67 -30.72
CA PRO A 336 1.13 -6.92 -30.11
C PRO A 336 0.53 -6.67 -28.72
N ASN A 337 -0.57 -7.35 -28.39
CA ASN A 337 -1.29 -7.19 -27.12
C ASN A 337 -1.87 -5.79 -26.86
N ALA A 338 -2.09 -4.96 -27.89
CA ALA A 338 -2.76 -3.68 -27.72
C ALA A 338 -4.13 -3.85 -27.04
N LYS A 339 -4.30 -3.19 -25.89
CA LYS A 339 -5.54 -3.13 -25.12
C LYS A 339 -6.21 -1.77 -25.30
N GLN A 340 -7.46 -1.66 -24.87
CA GLN A 340 -8.09 -0.36 -24.73
C GLN A 340 -7.27 0.49 -23.74
N PRO A 341 -6.87 1.72 -24.10
CA PRO A 341 -6.01 2.54 -23.24
C PRO A 341 -6.64 2.88 -21.88
N LEU A 342 -7.96 2.95 -21.83
CA LEU A 342 -8.74 3.22 -20.63
C LEU A 342 -9.83 2.16 -20.50
N THR A 343 -9.82 1.41 -19.40
CA THR A 343 -10.86 0.42 -19.10
C THR A 343 -11.31 0.61 -17.65
N PRO A 344 -12.56 0.97 -17.38
CA PRO A 344 -13.07 1.02 -16.00
C PRO A 344 -12.92 -0.34 -15.33
N VAL A 345 -12.64 -0.35 -14.02
CA VAL A 345 -12.65 -1.59 -13.23
C VAL A 345 -14.00 -2.28 -13.46
N ALA A 346 -13.98 -3.59 -13.69
CA ALA A 346 -15.18 -4.34 -14.01
C ALA A 346 -16.25 -4.18 -12.90
N TYR A 347 -17.53 -4.09 -13.29
CA TYR A 347 -18.63 -3.94 -12.34
C TYR A 347 -18.58 -4.97 -11.19
N ALA A 348 -18.31 -6.23 -11.53
CA ALA A 348 -18.17 -7.31 -10.56
C ALA A 348 -17.06 -7.03 -9.53
N ASP A 349 -15.90 -6.51 -9.95
CA ASP A 349 -14.80 -6.19 -9.06
C ASP A 349 -15.08 -4.95 -8.20
N GLN A 350 -15.74 -3.93 -8.74
CA GLN A 350 -16.17 -2.78 -7.93
C GLN A 350 -17.17 -3.20 -6.85
N LYS A 351 -18.13 -4.08 -7.17
CA LYS A 351 -19.07 -4.65 -6.19
C LYS A 351 -18.37 -5.57 -5.19
N ARG A 352 -17.37 -6.35 -5.62
CA ARG A 352 -16.54 -7.20 -4.77
C ARG A 352 -15.74 -6.36 -3.77
N ALA A 353 -15.14 -5.26 -4.22
CA ALA A 353 -14.47 -4.28 -3.37
C ALA A 353 -15.44 -3.64 -2.36
N MET A 354 -16.60 -3.15 -2.82
CA MET A 354 -17.61 -2.57 -1.91
C MET A 354 -18.11 -3.59 -0.87
N LYS A 355 -18.31 -4.85 -1.25
CA LYS A 355 -18.71 -5.92 -0.32
C LYS A 355 -17.62 -6.20 0.72
N MET A 356 -16.36 -6.21 0.31
CA MET A 356 -15.22 -6.34 1.22
C MET A 356 -15.20 -5.17 2.22
N LEU A 357 -15.31 -3.93 1.75
CA LEU A 357 -15.33 -2.76 2.62
C LEU A 357 -16.53 -2.76 3.58
N ALA A 358 -17.71 -3.15 3.09
CA ALA A 358 -18.90 -3.30 3.92
C ALA A 358 -18.66 -4.29 5.07
N LYS A 359 -17.98 -5.41 4.82
CA LYS A 359 -17.66 -6.42 5.83
C LYS A 359 -16.52 -6.01 6.76
N TYR A 360 -15.45 -5.43 6.24
CA TYR A 360 -14.20 -5.27 7.00
C TYR A 360 -13.94 -3.85 7.48
N ALA A 361 -14.57 -2.84 6.89
CA ALA A 361 -14.48 -1.44 7.34
C ALA A 361 -15.76 -0.98 8.04
N PHE A 362 -16.93 -1.40 7.54
CA PHE A 362 -18.23 -0.87 7.93
C PHE A 362 -19.18 -1.93 8.50
N ALA A 363 -18.71 -3.06 9.02
CA ALA A 363 -19.58 -3.94 9.79
C ALA A 363 -19.58 -3.51 11.27
N PRO A 364 -20.58 -3.89 12.07
CA PRO A 364 -20.57 -3.66 13.52
C PRO A 364 -19.36 -4.27 14.24
N ASP A 365 -18.79 -5.37 13.72
CA ASP A 365 -17.63 -6.11 14.24
C ASP A 365 -16.34 -5.85 13.42
N ALA A 366 -16.33 -4.81 12.58
CA ALA A 366 -15.17 -4.45 11.77
C ALA A 366 -14.03 -3.90 12.64
N MET A 367 -12.82 -4.41 12.42
CA MET A 367 -11.60 -4.02 13.16
C MET A 367 -11.68 -4.26 14.67
N ASP A 368 -12.51 -5.21 15.12
CA ASP A 368 -12.59 -5.58 16.54
C ASP A 368 -11.24 -6.05 17.09
N VAL A 369 -10.89 -5.50 18.26
CA VAL A 369 -9.75 -5.91 19.06
C VAL A 369 -10.24 -6.88 20.13
N PRO A 370 -9.57 -8.03 20.37
CA PRO A 370 -9.98 -8.94 21.42
C PRO A 370 -10.09 -8.24 22.79
N ASP A 371 -11.25 -8.31 23.44
CA ASP A 371 -11.52 -7.62 24.72
C ASP A 371 -10.47 -7.92 25.79
N ALA A 372 -10.01 -9.16 25.85
CA ALA A 372 -8.99 -9.61 26.80
C ALA A 372 -7.61 -8.95 26.58
N LEU A 373 -7.37 -8.36 25.40
CA LEU A 373 -6.13 -7.68 25.06
C LEU A 373 -6.17 -6.19 25.40
N ILE A 374 -7.34 -5.54 25.32
CA ILE A 374 -7.50 -4.09 25.44
C ILE A 374 -6.86 -3.51 26.70
N PRO A 375 -7.07 -4.07 27.92
CA PRO A 375 -6.46 -3.55 29.14
C PRO A 375 -4.92 -3.63 29.17
N TYR A 376 -4.33 -4.41 28.26
CA TYR A 376 -2.90 -4.64 28.18
C TYR A 376 -2.23 -3.89 27.02
N LEU A 377 -2.96 -3.06 26.29
CA LEU A 377 -2.39 -2.18 25.26
C LEU A 377 -1.76 -0.92 25.86
N GLN A 378 -1.00 -1.10 26.95
CA GLN A 378 -0.32 -0.02 27.63
C GLN A 378 1.01 0.30 26.92
N LYS A 379 1.20 1.58 26.58
CA LYS A 379 2.48 2.10 26.12
C LYS A 379 3.44 2.23 27.31
N GLN A 380 4.68 1.80 27.16
CA GLN A 380 5.71 2.02 28.18
C GLN A 380 6.06 3.51 28.22
N ARG A 381 5.92 4.11 29.41
CA ARG A 381 6.37 5.47 29.64
C ARG A 381 7.87 5.61 29.37
N ARG A 382 8.22 6.59 28.54
CA ARG A 382 9.59 7.06 28.35
C ARG A 382 9.58 8.55 28.68
N GLY A 383 10.34 8.98 29.69
CA GLY A 383 10.39 10.40 30.10
C GLY A 383 9.03 11.06 30.35
N TYR A 384 8.79 12.18 29.64
CA TYR A 384 7.64 13.08 29.80
C TYR A 384 6.65 13.02 28.63
N ASN A 385 6.57 11.90 27.92
CA ASN A 385 5.93 11.77 26.60
C ASN A 385 4.40 11.98 26.53
N PHE A 386 3.72 12.20 27.66
CA PHE A 386 2.27 12.20 27.70
C PHE A 386 1.63 13.58 27.82
N PHE A 387 2.33 14.67 28.17
CA PHE A 387 1.80 16.05 28.26
C PHE A 387 0.26 16.21 28.14
N ALA A 388 -0.26 16.49 26.94
CA ALA A 388 -1.69 16.72 26.66
C ALA A 388 -2.49 15.45 26.30
N SER A 389 -1.85 14.29 26.27
CA SER A 389 -2.39 12.97 25.92
C SER A 389 -2.35 12.00 27.10
N THR A 390 -2.98 10.85 26.93
CA THR A 390 -3.09 9.78 27.95
C THR A 390 -2.54 8.47 27.39
N GLU A 391 -2.21 7.52 28.27
CA GLU A 391 -1.55 6.27 27.89
C GLU A 391 -2.48 5.22 27.26
N ASP A 392 -3.80 5.44 27.29
CA ASP A 392 -4.78 4.49 26.76
C ASP A 392 -4.77 4.44 25.22
N PRO A 393 -5.14 3.30 24.61
CA PRO A 393 -4.86 3.00 23.20
C PRO A 393 -5.67 3.77 22.15
N LYS A 394 -6.65 4.59 22.54
CA LYS A 394 -7.53 5.37 21.62
C LYS A 394 -8.12 4.53 20.46
N LEU A 395 -8.71 3.38 20.78
CA LEU A 395 -9.21 2.43 19.77
C LEU A 395 -10.29 3.02 18.86
N HIS A 396 -11.14 3.91 19.38
CA HIS A 396 -12.13 4.63 18.56
C HIS A 396 -11.46 5.45 17.46
N ASP A 397 -10.47 6.28 17.81
CA ASP A 397 -9.71 7.09 16.85
C ASP A 397 -9.03 6.21 15.78
N MET A 398 -8.49 5.05 16.17
CA MET A 398 -7.86 4.13 15.22
C MET A 398 -8.86 3.58 14.18
N VAL A 399 -10.03 3.11 14.64
CA VAL A 399 -11.10 2.59 13.79
C VAL A 399 -11.70 3.71 12.92
N GLU A 400 -11.94 4.87 13.51
CA GLU A 400 -12.47 6.05 12.82
C GLU A 400 -11.53 6.50 11.70
N ASN A 401 -10.23 6.63 11.97
CA ASN A 401 -9.25 7.04 10.96
C ASN A 401 -9.19 6.06 9.78
N ALA A 402 -9.25 4.75 10.04
CA ALA A 402 -9.28 3.74 8.99
C ALA A 402 -10.56 3.85 8.12
N GLN A 403 -11.72 4.03 8.75
CA GLN A 403 -13.00 4.22 8.06
C GLN A 403 -13.02 5.52 7.26
N MET A 404 -12.54 6.62 7.85
CA MET A 404 -12.46 7.92 7.19
C MET A 404 -11.54 7.87 5.97
N GLY A 405 -10.39 7.19 6.03
CA GLY A 405 -9.52 7.03 4.86
C GLY A 405 -10.19 6.32 3.67
N VAL A 406 -11.12 5.39 3.95
CA VAL A 406 -11.96 4.76 2.92
C VAL A 406 -13.02 5.74 2.40
N LEU A 407 -13.75 6.41 3.30
CA LEU A 407 -14.77 7.39 2.94
C LEU A 407 -14.19 8.56 2.12
N ASP A 408 -13.02 9.07 2.52
CA ASP A 408 -12.29 10.13 1.81
C ASP A 408 -12.05 9.77 0.35
N HIS A 409 -11.78 8.50 0.04
CA HIS A 409 -11.63 8.08 -1.34
C HIS A 409 -12.98 7.95 -2.04
N LEU A 410 -13.87 7.10 -1.51
CA LEU A 410 -15.16 6.76 -2.13
C LEU A 410 -16.04 7.98 -2.37
N LEU A 411 -15.96 8.96 -1.49
CA LEU A 411 -16.77 10.19 -1.51
C LEU A 411 -15.98 11.40 -2.00
N SER A 412 -14.72 11.24 -2.45
CA SER A 412 -13.98 12.35 -3.04
C SER A 412 -14.66 12.87 -4.31
N LYS A 413 -14.56 14.19 -4.52
CA LYS A 413 -15.03 14.84 -5.74
C LYS A 413 -14.49 14.17 -7.01
N SER A 414 -13.20 13.85 -7.04
CA SER A 414 -12.55 13.24 -8.20
C SER A 414 -13.11 11.84 -8.50
N VAL A 415 -13.35 11.01 -7.48
CA VAL A 415 -13.87 9.64 -7.67
C VAL A 415 -15.32 9.67 -8.10
N LEU A 416 -16.15 10.51 -7.49
CA LEU A 416 -17.57 10.64 -7.86
C LEU A 416 -17.75 11.17 -9.29
N LEU A 417 -16.95 12.17 -9.68
CA LEU A 417 -16.93 12.66 -11.06
C LEU A 417 -16.43 11.56 -12.02
N ARG A 418 -15.36 10.85 -11.67
CA ARG A 418 -14.82 9.76 -12.50
C ARG A 418 -15.80 8.61 -12.66
N LEU A 419 -16.56 8.24 -11.63
CA LEU A 419 -17.64 7.24 -11.72
C LEU A 419 -18.72 7.66 -12.73
N THR A 420 -18.96 8.97 -12.87
CA THR A 420 -19.87 9.53 -13.88
C THR A 420 -19.25 9.48 -15.27
N ASP A 421 -18.07 10.09 -15.45
CA ASP A 421 -17.42 10.21 -16.76
C ASP A 421 -17.05 8.85 -17.35
N SER A 422 -16.64 7.89 -16.52
CA SER A 422 -16.28 6.54 -16.96
C SER A 422 -17.43 5.73 -17.53
N ARG A 423 -18.68 6.17 -17.36
CA ARG A 423 -19.84 5.54 -18.01
C ARG A 423 -19.82 5.74 -19.52
N GLU A 424 -19.25 6.86 -19.99
CA GLU A 424 -19.11 7.16 -21.42
C GLU A 424 -18.19 6.16 -22.15
N TYR A 425 -17.37 5.42 -21.40
CA TYR A 425 -16.47 4.40 -21.94
C TYR A 425 -16.56 3.05 -21.21
N GLY A 426 -17.73 2.74 -20.63
CA GLY A 426 -18.10 1.36 -20.25
C GLY A 426 -18.31 1.07 -18.77
N ASN A 427 -18.15 2.04 -17.87
CA ASN A 427 -18.42 1.80 -16.45
C ASN A 427 -19.92 1.61 -16.21
N GLN A 428 -20.27 0.56 -15.46
CA GLN A 428 -21.66 0.23 -15.15
C GLN A 428 -22.04 0.56 -13.70
N TYR A 429 -21.07 0.77 -12.81
CA TYR A 429 -21.35 1.10 -11.41
C TYR A 429 -21.59 2.60 -11.26
N SER A 430 -22.86 3.01 -11.18
CA SER A 430 -23.20 4.43 -11.10
C SER A 430 -22.93 5.03 -9.72
N VAL A 431 -22.72 6.35 -9.66
CA VAL A 431 -22.62 7.10 -8.39
C VAL A 431 -23.81 6.82 -7.46
N GLY A 432 -25.02 6.76 -8.02
CA GLY A 432 -26.23 6.51 -7.23
C GLY A 432 -26.28 5.12 -6.62
N GLU A 433 -25.86 4.10 -7.37
CA GLU A 433 -25.79 2.73 -6.87
C GLU A 433 -24.67 2.58 -5.83
N MET A 434 -23.49 3.14 -6.09
CA MET A 434 -22.35 3.09 -5.18
C MET A 434 -22.67 3.76 -3.83
N MET A 435 -23.26 4.97 -3.85
CA MET A 435 -23.67 5.66 -2.63
C MET A 435 -24.77 4.92 -1.86
N ASN A 436 -25.68 4.24 -2.57
CA ASN A 436 -26.71 3.40 -1.95
C ASN A 436 -26.08 2.20 -1.23
N ASP A 437 -25.16 1.49 -1.87
CA ASP A 437 -24.46 0.37 -1.23
C ASP A 437 -23.66 0.82 0.00
N LEU A 438 -22.99 1.98 -0.08
CA LEU A 438 -22.28 2.57 1.04
C LEU A 438 -23.24 2.97 2.18
N THR A 439 -24.39 3.56 1.86
CA THR A 439 -25.44 3.86 2.87
C THR A 439 -25.94 2.59 3.54
N ILE A 440 -26.16 1.53 2.76
CA ILE A 440 -26.56 0.21 3.28
C ILE A 440 -25.50 -0.31 4.25
N ALA A 441 -24.21 -0.27 3.87
CA ALA A 441 -23.10 -0.72 4.71
C ALA A 441 -23.02 0.06 6.04
N CYS A 442 -23.24 1.38 6.01
CA CYS A 442 -23.14 2.22 7.20
C CYS A 442 -24.36 2.14 8.15
N PHE A 443 -25.55 1.74 7.67
CA PHE A 443 -26.78 1.87 8.46
C PHE A 443 -27.60 0.58 8.63
N ASN A 444 -27.67 -0.30 7.62
CA ASN A 444 -28.75 -1.29 7.59
C ASN A 444 -28.67 -2.32 8.73
N GLU A 445 -27.48 -2.78 9.12
CA GLU A 445 -27.31 -3.75 10.21
C GLU A 445 -27.74 -3.17 11.57
N ASP A 446 -27.62 -1.85 11.74
CA ASP A 446 -27.93 -1.17 12.99
C ASP A 446 -29.41 -0.77 13.12
N LEU A 447 -30.25 -1.01 12.10
CA LEU A 447 -31.67 -0.64 12.13
C LEU A 447 -32.49 -1.51 13.09
N ALA A 448 -32.10 -2.76 13.32
CA ALA A 448 -32.88 -3.71 14.13
C ALA A 448 -32.46 -3.77 15.60
N GLY A 449 -31.37 -3.12 16.00
CA GLY A 449 -30.75 -3.30 17.32
C GLY A 449 -30.13 -2.03 17.91
N ASN A 450 -29.20 -2.24 18.84
CA ASN A 450 -28.36 -1.18 19.41
C ASN A 450 -27.24 -0.81 18.42
N VAL A 451 -26.91 0.47 18.33
CA VAL A 451 -25.78 0.97 17.53
C VAL A 451 -24.58 1.08 18.46
N ASN A 452 -23.52 0.29 18.23
CA ASN A 452 -22.31 0.37 19.06
C ASN A 452 -21.56 1.70 18.84
N SER A 453 -20.67 2.08 19.76
CA SER A 453 -19.99 3.38 19.73
C SER A 453 -19.15 3.63 18.48
N HIS A 454 -18.50 2.60 17.91
CA HIS A 454 -17.73 2.76 16.66
C HIS A 454 -18.67 3.07 15.49
N ARG A 455 -19.83 2.38 15.44
CA ARG A 455 -20.88 2.60 14.45
C ARG A 455 -21.54 3.97 14.58
N GLN A 456 -21.71 4.49 15.79
CA GLN A 456 -22.23 5.84 16.01
C GLN A 456 -21.33 6.89 15.36
N ILE A 457 -20.01 6.80 15.59
CA ILE A 457 -19.01 7.71 14.99
C ILE A 457 -19.04 7.61 13.46
N LEU A 458 -18.98 6.40 12.91
CA LEU A 458 -19.04 6.17 11.46
C LEU A 458 -20.30 6.78 10.81
N GLN A 459 -21.47 6.55 11.39
CA GLN A 459 -22.73 7.05 10.85
C GLN A 459 -22.80 8.57 10.87
N ILE A 460 -22.30 9.22 11.94
CA ILE A 460 -22.22 10.69 12.01
C ILE A 460 -21.27 11.21 10.94
N ASN A 461 -20.07 10.64 10.82
CA ASN A 461 -19.07 11.05 9.82
C ASN A 461 -19.61 10.90 8.40
N TYR A 462 -20.23 9.76 8.08
CA TYR A 462 -20.81 9.53 6.77
C TYR A 462 -21.94 10.54 6.44
N VAL A 463 -22.83 10.83 7.39
CA VAL A 463 -23.86 11.87 7.22
C VAL A 463 -23.25 13.25 6.98
N ASN A 464 -22.17 13.59 7.68
CA ASN A 464 -21.46 14.85 7.48
C ASN A 464 -20.85 14.95 6.06
N TYR A 465 -20.27 13.86 5.51
CA TYR A 465 -19.83 13.85 4.11
C TYR A 465 -21.01 14.08 3.16
N LEU A 466 -22.15 13.41 3.37
CA LEU A 466 -23.32 13.58 2.52
C LEU A 466 -23.85 15.02 2.56
N ILE A 467 -23.88 15.66 3.74
CA ILE A 467 -24.26 17.08 3.91
C ILE A 467 -23.28 17.98 3.14
N GLN A 468 -21.98 17.72 3.24
CA GLN A 468 -20.95 18.48 2.52
C GLN A 468 -21.13 18.35 1.00
N ILE A 469 -21.33 17.14 0.50
CA ILE A 469 -21.51 16.87 -0.92
C ILE A 469 -22.78 17.54 -1.44
N ALA A 470 -23.89 17.44 -0.71
CA ALA A 470 -25.18 18.02 -1.11
C ALA A 470 -25.14 19.56 -1.17
N GLY A 471 -24.27 20.21 -0.38
CA GLY A 471 -24.00 21.64 -0.51
C GLY A 471 -25.03 22.55 0.14
N PHE A 472 -25.80 22.08 1.12
CA PHE A 472 -26.83 22.91 1.76
C PHE A 472 -26.23 23.98 2.67
N LYS A 473 -25.23 23.64 3.49
CA LYS A 473 -24.59 24.60 4.41
C LYS A 473 -23.66 25.61 3.73
N LYS A 474 -23.01 25.18 2.66
CA LYS A 474 -22.03 25.95 1.88
C LYS A 474 -22.08 25.48 0.43
N PRO A 475 -21.81 26.35 -0.55
CA PRO A 475 -21.74 25.96 -1.96
C PRO A 475 -20.84 24.73 -2.15
N SER A 476 -21.43 23.66 -2.69
CA SER A 476 -20.70 22.43 -3.00
C SER A 476 -19.79 22.63 -4.21
N THR A 477 -18.64 21.97 -4.20
CA THR A 477 -17.75 21.90 -5.36
C THR A 477 -17.97 20.63 -6.18
N TYR A 478 -18.84 19.73 -5.73
CA TYR A 478 -19.20 18.49 -6.41
C TYR A 478 -20.10 18.78 -7.62
N ASP A 479 -20.17 17.84 -8.56
CA ASP A 479 -21.09 17.95 -9.68
C ASP A 479 -22.55 17.71 -9.24
N ASN A 480 -23.50 18.17 -10.05
CA ASN A 480 -24.93 18.08 -9.73
C ASN A 480 -25.44 16.65 -9.59
N ILE A 481 -24.81 15.66 -10.24
CA ILE A 481 -25.21 14.25 -10.10
C ILE A 481 -24.83 13.78 -8.69
N ALA A 482 -23.59 14.00 -8.27
CA ALA A 482 -23.15 13.67 -6.91
C ALA A 482 -23.99 14.38 -5.84
N MET A 483 -24.27 15.68 -6.00
CA MET A 483 -25.13 16.46 -5.09
C MET A 483 -26.54 15.86 -4.96
N ALA A 484 -27.17 15.51 -6.10
CA ALA A 484 -28.51 14.92 -6.12
C ALA A 484 -28.53 13.53 -5.46
N ARG A 485 -27.48 12.72 -5.66
CA ARG A 485 -27.37 11.40 -5.02
C ARG A 485 -27.13 11.51 -3.51
N ALA A 486 -26.26 12.41 -3.06
CA ALA A 486 -26.06 12.64 -1.63
C ALA A 486 -27.33 13.13 -0.93
N THR A 487 -28.06 14.06 -1.55
CA THR A 487 -29.39 14.51 -1.08
C THR A 487 -30.36 13.34 -0.93
N THR A 488 -30.39 12.43 -1.91
CA THR A 488 -31.26 11.26 -1.88
C THR A 488 -30.91 10.32 -0.71
N GLN A 489 -29.61 10.10 -0.45
CA GLN A 489 -29.18 9.27 0.68
C GLN A 489 -29.54 9.90 2.02
N LEU A 490 -29.38 11.22 2.19
CA LEU A 490 -29.79 11.93 3.40
C LEU A 490 -31.28 11.74 3.70
N LEU A 491 -32.14 11.87 2.68
CA LEU A 491 -33.57 11.65 2.81
C LEU A 491 -33.90 10.19 3.15
N ASP A 492 -33.19 9.22 2.55
CA ASP A 492 -33.37 7.79 2.85
C ASP A 492 -32.99 7.47 4.30
N ILE A 493 -31.82 7.94 4.75
CA ILE A 493 -31.33 7.76 6.13
C ILE A 493 -32.35 8.36 7.10
N GLN A 494 -32.76 9.61 6.90
CA GLN A 494 -33.72 10.29 7.78
C GLN A 494 -35.04 9.51 7.87
N ARG A 495 -35.57 9.05 6.73
CA ARG A 495 -36.79 8.23 6.68
C ARG A 495 -36.61 6.93 7.46
N LYS A 496 -35.51 6.19 7.26
CA LYS A 496 -35.22 4.94 7.96
C LYS A 496 -35.11 5.16 9.46
N LEU A 497 -34.34 6.15 9.91
CA LEU A 497 -34.13 6.42 11.33
C LEU A 497 -35.40 6.92 12.03
N LYS A 498 -36.26 7.68 11.35
CA LYS A 498 -37.57 8.09 11.89
C LYS A 498 -38.56 6.92 12.02
N ALA A 499 -38.42 5.88 11.20
CA ALA A 499 -39.29 4.71 11.23
C ALA A 499 -38.91 3.70 12.34
N VAL A 500 -37.68 3.74 12.85
CA VAL A 500 -37.18 2.78 13.83
C VAL A 500 -37.25 3.35 15.25
N THR A 501 -37.88 2.61 16.16
CA THR A 501 -38.03 2.98 17.59
C THR A 501 -37.29 2.03 18.55
N THR A 502 -36.65 0.99 18.04
CA THR A 502 -35.91 -0.03 18.81
C THR A 502 -34.55 0.50 19.30
N GLY A 503 -33.89 -0.24 20.19
CA GLY A 503 -32.57 0.10 20.72
C GLY A 503 -32.61 0.76 22.10
N ASP A 504 -31.48 0.76 22.80
CA ASP A 504 -31.29 1.38 24.11
C ASP A 504 -31.34 2.92 24.07
N LYS A 505 -31.14 3.56 25.23
CA LYS A 505 -31.19 5.02 25.33
C LYS A 505 -30.13 5.68 24.44
N ASP A 506 -28.90 5.18 24.48
CA ASP A 506 -27.77 5.76 23.73
C ASP A 506 -28.01 5.66 22.22
N THR A 507 -28.54 4.53 21.76
CA THR A 507 -28.95 4.33 20.36
C THR A 507 -30.04 5.32 19.93
N ARG A 508 -31.05 5.54 20.78
CA ARG A 508 -32.14 6.48 20.46
C ARG A 508 -31.64 7.93 20.44
N ASP A 509 -30.78 8.32 21.38
CA ASP A 509 -30.18 9.65 21.43
C ASP A 509 -29.31 9.90 20.19
N HIS A 510 -28.49 8.92 19.79
CA HIS A 510 -27.68 8.96 18.57
C HIS A 510 -28.52 9.13 17.30
N ARG A 511 -29.57 8.32 17.12
CA ARG A 511 -30.46 8.44 15.96
C ARG A 511 -31.20 9.78 15.93
N ALA A 512 -31.61 10.29 17.09
CA ALA A 512 -32.21 11.61 17.21
C ALA A 512 -31.21 12.71 16.79
N TYR A 513 -29.94 12.59 17.19
CA TYR A 513 -28.88 13.50 16.80
C TYR A 513 -28.63 13.49 15.28
N ILE A 514 -28.54 12.32 14.64
CA ILE A 514 -28.41 12.23 13.16
C ILE A 514 -29.61 12.88 12.47
N ASN A 515 -30.85 12.59 12.92
CA ASN A 515 -32.03 13.22 12.36
C ASN A 515 -31.96 14.75 12.47
N GLN A 516 -31.52 15.28 13.62
CA GLN A 516 -31.34 16.71 13.83
C GLN A 516 -30.26 17.30 12.93
N LEU A 517 -29.14 16.60 12.72
CA LEU A 517 -28.08 17.02 11.78
C LEU A 517 -28.63 17.18 10.36
N ILE A 518 -29.39 16.18 9.90
CA ILE A 518 -30.00 16.19 8.56
C ILE A 518 -31.04 17.31 8.45
N GLU A 519 -31.89 17.50 9.46
CA GLU A 519 -32.89 18.59 9.47
C GLU A 519 -32.25 19.97 9.45
N ASN A 520 -31.18 20.18 10.22
CA ASN A 520 -30.46 21.45 10.22
C ASN A 520 -29.83 21.72 8.86
N ALA A 521 -29.28 20.70 8.21
CA ALA A 521 -28.72 20.85 6.87
C ALA A 521 -29.76 21.30 5.84
N PHE A 522 -31.02 20.85 5.92
CA PHE A 522 -32.06 21.27 4.95
C PHE A 522 -32.69 22.65 5.22
N LYS A 523 -32.41 23.27 6.38
CA LYS A 523 -33.00 24.58 6.77
C LYS A 523 -32.12 25.77 6.43
N GLU A 524 -30.81 25.55 6.35
CA GLU A 524 -29.80 26.52 5.92
C GLU A 524 -29.66 26.49 4.39
#